data_AF-A0A935FK42-F1
#
_entry.id   AF-A0A935FK42-F1
#
_cell.length_a   1.000
_cell.length_b   1.000
_cell.length_c   1.000
_cell.angle_alpha   90.00
_cell.angle_beta   90.00
_cell.angle_gamma   90.00
#
_symmetry.space_group_name_H-M   'P 1'
#
loop_
_entity.id
_entity.type
_entity.pdbx_description
1 polymer ?
#
loop_
_entity_poly.entity_id
_entity_poly.type
_entity_poly.pdbx_seq_one_letter_code
_entity_poly.pdbx_strand_id
1 'polypeptide(L)'
;MKRTTARHAVAGMIALAAAAGFGSGCVGERSFYIAQNQIPERSSGTCVVPATRTSVYRGSGVLDVRAAQLGLSGIRAGYTLYPLLVNDFSPTKNNDKQPERNAIMVQGFEIELDLGPWSGAGVPAELTSFSVPFGKRMEPGAEAGSAVDIIPGSLARLMAPIVAGTPEAATLQTGPVVKATVRAFGDHNGARVTSYDFVYPVTLCSGCLVQELTDCPAAGSETAVLPSLCGDPQDGPVSCCRHPSLGFTCLAGSN
;
A
#
# COMPACT_ATOMS: atom_id res chain seq x y z
N MET A 1 77.85 -9.94 -7.15
CA MET A 1 78.29 -8.59 -6.73
C MET A 1 77.03 -7.75 -6.50
N LYS A 2 76.54 -7.59 -5.27
CA LYS A 2 76.89 -6.52 -4.28
C LYS A 2 76.76 -5.09 -4.82
N ARG A 3 75.68 -4.40 -4.39
CA ARG A 3 75.57 -3.00 -3.87
C ARG A 3 74.06 -2.66 -3.82
N THR A 4 73.33 -2.72 -2.69
CA THR A 4 73.27 -1.86 -1.49
C THR A 4 73.06 -0.36 -1.74
N THR A 5 72.27 0.26 -0.85
CA THR A 5 71.97 1.71 -0.60
C THR A 5 70.83 2.34 -1.41
N ALA A 6 69.94 3.19 -0.87
CA ALA A 6 69.77 3.74 0.48
C ALA A 6 68.30 4.17 0.75
N ARG A 7 68.00 4.17 2.05
CA ARG A 7 66.87 4.77 2.78
C ARG A 7 66.54 6.18 2.31
N HIS A 8 65.25 6.57 2.33
CA HIS A 8 64.80 7.83 2.93
C HIS A 8 63.41 7.60 3.52
N ALA A 9 63.35 7.66 4.85
CA ALA A 9 62.14 7.74 5.62
C ALA A 9 61.61 9.18 5.55
N VAL A 10 60.35 9.36 5.19
CA VAL A 10 59.62 10.60 5.44
C VAL A 10 58.41 10.23 6.28
N ALA A 11 58.58 10.43 7.59
CA ALA A 11 57.51 10.37 8.57
C ALA A 11 56.63 11.62 8.38
N GLY A 12 55.52 11.45 7.66
CA GLY A 12 54.45 12.43 7.59
C GLY A 12 53.46 12.22 8.72
N MET A 13 53.59 13.01 9.79
CA MET A 13 52.56 13.15 10.82
C MET A 13 51.33 13.79 10.18
N ILE A 14 50.33 12.97 9.81
CA ILE A 14 49.00 13.47 9.46
C ILE A 14 48.22 13.59 10.79
N ALA A 15 48.05 14.83 11.22
CA ALA A 15 47.22 15.18 12.36
C ALA A 15 45.76 14.80 12.07
N LEU A 16 45.27 13.76 12.77
CA LEU A 16 43.85 13.43 12.84
C LEU A 16 43.15 14.49 13.68
N ALA A 17 42.68 15.56 13.04
CA ALA A 17 41.70 16.45 13.66
C ALA A 17 40.35 15.72 13.68
N ALA A 18 40.07 15.04 14.80
CA ALA A 18 38.77 14.46 15.08
C ALA A 18 37.76 15.60 15.29
N ALA A 19 37.16 16.08 14.20
CA ALA A 19 35.99 16.93 14.24
C ALA A 19 34.81 16.07 14.74
N ALA A 20 34.62 16.07 16.06
CA ALA A 20 33.39 15.65 16.70
C ALA A 20 32.29 16.67 16.35
N GLY A 21 31.79 16.59 15.11
CA GLY A 21 30.56 17.24 14.72
C GLY A 21 29.43 16.53 15.46
N PHE A 22 28.96 17.16 16.55
CA PHE A 22 27.66 16.86 17.12
C PHE A 22 26.63 17.15 16.03
N GLY A 23 26.30 16.12 15.24
CA GLY A 23 25.09 16.11 14.46
C GLY A 23 23.94 16.18 15.44
N SER A 24 23.43 17.38 15.69
CA SER A 24 22.04 17.58 16.09
C SER A 24 21.21 17.01 14.95
N GLY A 25 21.02 15.69 14.97
CA GLY A 25 20.11 15.01 14.08
C GLY A 25 18.76 15.65 14.33
N CYS A 26 18.32 16.49 13.40
CA CYS A 26 16.95 16.95 13.35
C CYS A 26 16.11 15.68 13.21
N VAL A 27 15.63 15.16 14.33
CA VAL A 27 14.51 14.24 14.32
C VAL A 27 13.38 15.07 13.77
N GLY A 28 13.14 14.96 12.46
CA GLY A 28 12.02 15.62 11.81
C GLY A 28 10.78 15.20 12.58
N GLU A 29 10.17 16.15 13.26
CA GLU A 29 9.00 15.93 14.10
C GLU A 29 7.89 15.39 13.20
N ARG A 30 7.62 14.08 13.27
CA ARG A 30 6.69 13.42 12.37
C ARG A 30 5.25 13.67 12.82
N SER A 31 4.72 14.86 12.57
CA SER A 31 3.41 15.25 13.12
C SER A 31 2.20 14.60 12.45
N PHE A 32 2.31 14.19 11.18
CA PHE A 32 1.22 13.52 10.45
C PHE A 32 1.79 12.50 9.46
N TYR A 33 1.42 11.22 9.60
CA TYR A 33 1.97 10.13 8.78
C TYR A 33 1.04 8.93 8.66
N ILE A 34 1.32 8.08 7.67
CA ILE A 34 0.75 6.72 7.59
C ILE A 34 1.73 5.78 8.30
N ALA A 35 1.28 5.13 9.36
CA ALA A 35 2.14 4.25 10.17
C ALA A 35 2.36 2.88 9.53
N GLN A 36 1.28 2.26 9.06
CA GLN A 36 1.31 0.91 8.48
C GLN A 36 0.08 0.65 7.60
N ASN A 37 0.18 -0.36 6.75
CA ASN A 37 -0.97 -0.93 6.06
C ASN A 37 -1.58 -2.05 6.92
N GLN A 38 -2.78 -1.79 7.43
CA GLN A 38 -3.54 -2.70 8.28
C GLN A 38 -4.00 -3.92 7.48
N ILE A 39 -4.23 -5.03 8.19
CA ILE A 39 -4.98 -6.15 7.64
C ILE A 39 -6.40 -5.99 8.15
N PRO A 40 -7.39 -5.80 7.26
CA PRO A 40 -8.78 -5.76 7.65
C PRO A 40 -9.21 -7.05 8.35
N GLU A 41 -10.07 -6.89 9.35
CA GLU A 41 -10.59 -7.99 10.15
C GLU A 41 -12.10 -8.14 9.91
N ARG A 42 -12.61 -9.35 10.10
CA ARG A 42 -14.05 -9.58 10.04
C ARG A 42 -14.65 -9.44 11.43
N SER A 43 -15.56 -8.50 11.60
CA SER A 43 -16.31 -8.29 12.84
C SER A 43 -17.81 -8.32 12.56
N SER A 44 -18.52 -9.25 13.22
CA SER A 44 -19.97 -9.42 13.08
C SER A 44 -20.45 -9.57 11.62
N GLY A 45 -19.69 -10.31 10.81
CA GLY A 45 -19.99 -10.53 9.39
C GLY A 45 -19.58 -9.38 8.46
N THR A 46 -19.17 -8.24 8.99
CA THR A 46 -18.70 -7.08 8.22
C THR A 46 -17.18 -6.98 8.19
N CYS A 47 -16.64 -6.44 7.09
CA CYS A 47 -15.24 -6.04 7.03
C CYS A 47 -15.01 -4.77 7.84
N VAL A 48 -14.04 -4.79 8.75
CA VAL A 48 -13.64 -3.63 9.54
C VAL A 48 -12.14 -3.43 9.39
N VAL A 49 -11.73 -2.21 9.03
CA VAL A 49 -10.32 -1.81 9.08
C VAL A 49 -10.00 -1.41 10.52
N PRO A 50 -9.01 -2.04 11.18
CA PRO A 50 -8.59 -1.62 12.51
C PRO A 50 -8.23 -0.14 12.56
N ALA A 51 -8.85 0.59 13.50
CA ALA A 51 -8.62 2.03 13.67
C ALA A 51 -7.37 2.35 14.50
N THR A 52 -6.73 1.32 15.07
CA THR A 52 -5.54 1.43 15.90
C THR A 52 -4.44 0.51 15.38
N ARG A 53 -3.21 0.76 15.82
CA ARG A 53 -2.06 -0.08 15.48
C ARG A 53 -2.27 -1.51 15.94
N THR A 54 -2.08 -2.44 15.00
CA THR A 54 -2.07 -3.88 15.24
C THR A 54 -0.63 -4.39 15.19
N SER A 55 -0.38 -5.53 15.84
CA SER A 55 0.94 -6.19 15.78
C SER A 55 1.22 -6.84 14.42
N VAL A 56 0.17 -7.11 13.63
CA VAL A 56 0.25 -7.74 12.32
C VAL A 56 -0.16 -6.72 11.25
N TYR A 57 0.78 -6.39 10.38
CA TYR A 57 0.56 -5.50 9.25
C TYR A 57 1.13 -6.12 7.99
N ARG A 58 0.74 -5.58 6.83
CA ARG A 58 1.17 -6.08 5.52
C ARG A 58 2.09 -5.07 4.85
N GLY A 59 3.39 -5.35 4.75
CA GLY A 59 4.38 -4.44 4.15
C GLY A 59 4.43 -4.41 2.61
N SER A 60 3.76 -5.34 1.93
CA SER A 60 3.68 -5.41 0.46
C SER A 60 2.43 -6.15 0.02
N GLY A 61 1.97 -5.87 -1.19
CA GLY A 61 0.73 -6.43 -1.75
C GLY A 61 0.92 -7.35 -2.94
N VAL A 62 -0.11 -8.13 -3.25
CA VAL A 62 -0.25 -8.88 -4.50
C VAL A 62 -1.61 -8.60 -5.12
N LEU A 63 -1.62 -8.26 -6.41
CA LEU A 63 -2.83 -8.10 -7.22
C LEU A 63 -2.85 -9.09 -8.38
N ASP A 64 -3.91 -9.90 -8.45
CA ASP A 64 -4.18 -10.73 -9.63
C ASP A 64 -4.98 -9.96 -10.67
N VAL A 65 -4.30 -9.47 -11.70
CA VAL A 65 -4.92 -8.64 -12.75
C VAL A 65 -5.82 -9.46 -13.68
N ARG A 66 -5.77 -10.80 -13.64
CA ARG A 66 -6.72 -11.65 -14.37
C ARG A 66 -8.13 -11.51 -13.79
N ALA A 67 -8.26 -11.34 -12.47
CA ALA A 67 -9.55 -11.11 -11.82
C ALA A 67 -10.25 -9.85 -12.39
N ALA A 68 -9.46 -8.81 -12.73
CA ALA A 68 -9.96 -7.59 -13.35
C ALA A 68 -10.52 -7.81 -14.76
N GLN A 69 -9.92 -8.71 -15.56
CA GLN A 69 -10.39 -9.05 -16.91
C GLN A 69 -11.68 -9.85 -16.92
N LEU A 70 -11.87 -10.69 -15.91
CA LEU A 70 -13.01 -11.59 -15.84
C LEU A 70 -14.33 -10.87 -15.54
N GLY A 71 -14.30 -9.57 -15.20
CA GLY A 71 -15.50 -8.75 -15.02
C GLY A 71 -16.42 -9.27 -13.93
N LEU A 72 -15.84 -9.92 -12.93
CA LEU A 72 -16.56 -10.68 -11.91
C LEU A 72 -17.44 -9.74 -11.09
N SER A 73 -18.74 -10.01 -11.08
CA SER A 73 -19.70 -9.22 -10.30
C SER A 73 -19.37 -9.34 -8.82
N GLY A 74 -19.29 -8.21 -8.12
CA GLY A 74 -18.97 -8.15 -6.69
C GLY A 74 -17.47 -8.15 -6.36
N ILE A 75 -16.60 -8.25 -7.36
CA ILE A 75 -15.14 -8.18 -7.16
C ILE A 75 -14.61 -6.83 -7.60
N ARG A 76 -13.89 -6.15 -6.69
CA ARG A 76 -13.13 -4.95 -7.04
C ARG A 76 -11.95 -5.35 -7.92
N ALA A 77 -11.90 -4.79 -9.11
CA ALA A 77 -10.88 -5.10 -10.11
C ALA A 77 -9.50 -4.44 -9.83
N GLY A 78 -9.21 -3.98 -8.61
CA GLY A 78 -8.04 -3.17 -8.29
C GLY A 78 -7.38 -3.59 -6.96
N TYR A 79 -6.46 -2.77 -6.45
CA TYR A 79 -5.82 -3.01 -5.16
C TYR A 79 -6.20 -1.92 -4.15
N THR A 80 -6.76 -2.34 -3.03
CA THR A 80 -7.14 -1.49 -1.89
C THR A 80 -6.03 -1.52 -0.84
N LEU A 81 -5.49 -0.36 -0.50
CA LEU A 81 -4.63 -0.17 0.67
C LEU A 81 -5.50 0.16 1.88
N TYR A 82 -5.08 -0.32 3.05
CA TYR A 82 -5.75 -0.08 4.32
C TYR A 82 -4.86 0.72 5.29
N PRO A 83 -4.53 1.99 4.98
CA PRO A 83 -3.55 2.73 5.76
C PRO A 83 -4.07 3.09 7.16
N LEU A 84 -3.19 3.01 8.16
CA LEU A 84 -3.37 3.61 9.49
C LEU A 84 -2.74 5.00 9.51
N LEU A 85 -3.58 6.02 9.54
CA LEU A 85 -3.16 7.41 9.75
C LEU A 85 -2.86 7.66 11.23
N VAL A 86 -1.86 8.48 11.49
CA VAL A 86 -1.50 8.97 12.82
C VAL A 86 -1.36 10.49 12.80
N ASN A 87 -2.10 11.14 13.68
CA ASN A 87 -1.86 12.53 14.05
C ASN A 87 -1.01 12.53 15.32
N ASP A 88 0.29 12.78 15.18
CA ASP A 88 1.27 12.79 16.28
C ASP A 88 1.62 14.23 16.72
N PHE A 89 0.80 15.22 16.36
CA PHE A 89 0.91 16.53 16.99
C PHE A 89 0.70 16.40 18.50
N SER A 90 1.45 17.17 19.28
CA SER A 90 1.18 17.29 20.71
C SER A 90 -0.15 18.02 20.93
N PRO A 91 -0.99 17.62 21.89
CA PRO A 91 -2.21 18.36 22.21
C PRO A 91 -1.86 19.78 22.67
N THR A 92 -2.70 20.75 22.29
CA THR A 92 -2.54 22.10 22.81
C THR A 92 -2.90 22.08 24.31
N LYS A 93 -1.96 22.48 25.18
CA LYS A 93 -2.19 22.42 26.64
C LYS A 93 -3.43 23.25 26.99
N ASN A 94 -4.44 22.60 27.57
CA ASN A 94 -5.79 23.09 27.92
C ASN A 94 -5.88 24.29 28.90
N ASN A 95 -4.84 25.12 29.00
CA ASN A 95 -4.82 26.23 29.94
C ASN A 95 -5.69 27.42 29.50
N ASP A 96 -6.11 27.50 28.23
CA ASP A 96 -6.79 28.66 27.65
C ASP A 96 -8.28 28.43 27.26
N LYS A 97 -8.84 27.23 27.51
CA LYS A 97 -10.21 26.81 27.10
C LYS A 97 -10.50 26.97 25.60
N GLN A 98 -9.46 27.08 24.76
CA GLN A 98 -9.64 27.21 23.31
C GLN A 98 -9.90 25.84 22.68
N PRO A 99 -10.53 25.79 21.49
CA PRO A 99 -10.63 24.56 20.72
C PRO A 99 -9.25 23.97 20.41
N GLU A 100 -9.17 22.64 20.35
CA GLU A 100 -7.92 21.94 20.02
C GLU A 100 -7.43 22.36 18.63
N ARG A 101 -6.26 23.03 18.60
CA ARG A 101 -5.66 23.61 17.39
C ARG A 101 -4.81 22.61 16.63
N ASN A 102 -4.48 21.47 17.22
CA ASN A 102 -3.68 20.43 16.59
C ASN A 102 -4.49 19.28 16.01
N ALA A 103 -5.81 19.48 15.92
CA ALA A 103 -6.67 18.59 15.15
C ALA A 103 -6.46 18.79 13.63
N ILE A 104 -6.46 17.69 12.90
CA ILE A 104 -6.37 17.66 11.43
C ILE A 104 -7.72 17.25 10.87
N MET A 105 -8.21 17.97 9.87
CA MET A 105 -9.33 17.52 9.04
C MET A 105 -8.80 16.85 7.78
N VAL A 106 -8.67 15.52 7.81
CA VAL A 106 -8.19 14.74 6.67
C VAL A 106 -9.24 14.75 5.55
N GLN A 107 -8.81 15.11 4.34
CA GLN A 107 -9.66 15.31 3.16
C GLN A 107 -9.46 14.24 2.08
N GLY A 108 -8.34 13.50 2.10
CA GLY A 108 -8.07 12.54 1.06
C GLY A 108 -6.65 11.98 1.07
N PHE A 109 -6.38 11.24 0.01
CA PHE A 109 -5.08 10.67 -0.30
C PHE A 109 -4.68 11.08 -1.71
N GLU A 110 -3.42 11.44 -1.89
CA GLU A 110 -2.76 11.55 -3.18
C GLU A 110 -2.00 10.26 -3.45
N ILE A 111 -2.19 9.71 -4.64
CA ILE A 111 -1.57 8.47 -5.08
C ILE A 111 -0.72 8.78 -6.31
N GLU A 112 0.53 8.34 -6.27
CA GLU A 112 1.45 8.32 -7.40
C GLU A 112 1.96 6.89 -7.61
N LEU A 113 1.84 6.37 -8.83
CA LEU A 113 2.22 5.00 -9.18
C LEU A 113 3.46 5.01 -10.08
N ASP A 114 4.52 4.37 -9.60
CA ASP A 114 5.66 3.98 -10.43
C ASP A 114 5.42 2.57 -10.97
N LEU A 115 5.14 2.50 -12.27
CA LEU A 115 4.92 1.25 -13.01
C LEU A 115 6.24 0.59 -13.47
N GLY A 116 7.39 1.16 -13.10
CA GLY A 116 8.72 0.69 -13.48
C GLY A 116 8.89 0.61 -15.00
N PRO A 117 9.22 -0.58 -15.55
CA PRO A 117 9.48 -0.75 -16.98
C PRO A 117 8.27 -0.49 -17.87
N TRP A 118 7.06 -0.37 -17.31
CA TRP A 118 5.83 -0.18 -18.07
C TRP A 118 5.28 1.23 -18.05
N SER A 119 6.01 2.19 -17.48
CA SER A 119 5.68 3.61 -17.55
C SER A 119 5.45 4.12 -18.99
N GLY A 120 6.05 3.47 -19.99
CA GLY A 120 5.87 3.77 -21.42
C GLY A 120 4.73 3.02 -22.13
N ALA A 121 3.93 2.20 -21.44
CA ALA A 121 2.93 1.32 -22.07
C ALA A 121 1.64 2.06 -22.54
N GLY A 122 1.70 3.38 -22.70
CA GLY A 122 0.53 4.20 -23.05
C GLY A 122 -0.51 4.31 -21.94
N VAL A 123 -0.09 4.14 -20.68
CA VAL A 123 -0.97 4.30 -19.52
C VAL A 123 -1.32 5.78 -19.35
N PRO A 124 -2.61 6.15 -19.30
CA PRO A 124 -3.02 7.53 -19.05
C PRO A 124 -2.54 8.02 -17.67
N ALA A 125 -2.08 9.27 -17.60
CA ALA A 125 -1.50 9.84 -16.39
C ALA A 125 -2.51 9.91 -15.23
N GLU A 126 -3.80 10.07 -15.51
CA GLU A 126 -4.87 10.07 -14.51
C GLU A 126 -5.06 8.71 -13.81
N LEU A 127 -4.49 7.64 -14.35
CA LEU A 127 -4.49 6.32 -13.72
C LEU A 127 -3.24 6.08 -12.86
N THR A 128 -2.20 6.91 -13.01
CA THR A 128 -0.93 6.80 -12.26
C THR A 128 -0.69 7.96 -11.31
N SER A 129 -1.43 9.06 -11.43
CA SER A 129 -1.42 10.18 -10.49
C SER A 129 -2.85 10.69 -10.29
N PHE A 130 -3.40 10.45 -9.10
CA PHE A 130 -4.79 10.78 -8.78
C PHE A 130 -4.99 11.03 -7.29
N SER A 131 -6.19 11.48 -6.92
CA SER A 131 -6.57 11.64 -5.51
C SER A 131 -7.83 10.84 -5.18
N VAL A 132 -7.85 10.24 -3.99
CA VAL A 132 -8.98 9.51 -3.44
C VAL A 132 -9.58 10.34 -2.30
N PRO A 133 -10.85 10.76 -2.39
CA PRO A 133 -11.48 11.56 -1.35
C PRO A 133 -11.67 10.75 -0.06
N PHE A 134 -11.48 11.41 1.08
CA PHE A 134 -11.70 10.86 2.41
C PHE A 134 -12.18 11.97 3.36
N GLY A 135 -12.74 11.61 4.50
CA GLY A 135 -13.26 12.61 5.44
C GLY A 135 -13.14 12.13 6.86
N LYS A 136 -12.18 12.66 7.61
CA LYS A 136 -12.02 12.34 9.03
C LYS A 136 -11.35 13.46 9.78
N ARG A 137 -11.96 13.88 10.89
CA ARG A 137 -11.29 14.69 11.90
C ARG A 137 -10.42 13.79 12.79
N MET A 138 -9.15 14.13 12.95
CA MET A 138 -8.19 13.45 13.80
C MET A 138 -7.69 14.41 14.87
N GLU A 139 -8.02 14.13 16.12
CA GLU A 139 -7.46 14.86 17.26
C GLU A 139 -5.96 14.53 17.44
N PRO A 140 -5.19 15.36 18.16
CA PRO A 140 -3.81 15.05 18.54
C PRO A 140 -3.68 13.68 19.23
N GLY A 141 -2.71 12.88 18.81
CA GLY A 141 -2.49 11.51 19.26
C GLY A 141 -3.48 10.48 18.70
N ALA A 142 -4.44 10.88 17.85
CA ALA A 142 -5.41 9.94 17.29
C ALA A 142 -4.82 9.10 16.17
N GLU A 143 -5.29 7.85 16.09
CA GLU A 143 -5.08 6.97 14.96
C GLU A 143 -6.40 6.76 14.20
N ALA A 144 -6.33 6.52 12.88
CA ALA A 144 -7.50 6.24 12.06
C ALA A 144 -7.16 5.28 10.91
N GLY A 145 -7.90 4.18 10.82
CA GLY A 145 -7.88 3.29 9.68
C GLY A 145 -8.71 3.84 8.51
N SER A 146 -8.29 3.57 7.28
CA SER A 146 -9.02 3.91 6.06
C SER A 146 -8.95 2.76 5.04
N ALA A 147 -9.72 2.86 3.96
CA ALA A 147 -9.62 2.02 2.77
C ALA A 147 -9.44 2.92 1.54
N VAL A 148 -8.38 2.69 0.78
CA VAL A 148 -7.92 3.57 -0.30
C VAL A 148 -7.59 2.73 -1.53
N ASP A 149 -8.32 2.92 -2.61
CA ASP A 149 -8.02 2.24 -3.88
C ASP A 149 -6.72 2.83 -4.47
N ILE A 150 -5.59 2.16 -4.30
CA ILE A 150 -4.27 2.64 -4.77
C ILE A 150 -3.97 2.17 -6.20
N ILE A 151 -4.55 1.07 -6.66
CA ILE A 151 -4.53 0.67 -8.07
C ILE A 151 -5.98 0.63 -8.56
N PRO A 152 -6.41 1.60 -9.38
CA PRO A 152 -7.78 1.62 -9.90
C PRO A 152 -8.06 0.39 -10.76
N GLY A 153 -9.31 -0.09 -10.74
CA GLY A 153 -9.67 -1.27 -11.54
C GLY A 153 -9.54 -1.06 -13.06
N SER A 154 -9.64 0.18 -13.53
CA SER A 154 -9.34 0.55 -14.93
C SER A 154 -7.87 0.32 -15.27
N LEU A 155 -6.95 0.69 -14.38
CA LEU A 155 -5.52 0.45 -14.56
C LEU A 155 -5.21 -1.04 -14.57
N ALA A 156 -5.75 -1.80 -13.61
CA ALA A 156 -5.54 -3.25 -13.55
C ALA A 156 -6.03 -3.96 -14.83
N ARG A 157 -7.18 -3.57 -15.38
CA ARG A 157 -7.67 -4.09 -16.67
C ARG A 157 -6.75 -3.76 -17.84
N LEU A 158 -6.20 -2.55 -17.87
CA LEU A 158 -5.25 -2.11 -18.90
C LEU A 158 -3.92 -2.87 -18.78
N MET A 159 -3.44 -3.12 -17.56
CA MET A 159 -2.21 -3.85 -17.27
C MET A 159 -2.33 -5.36 -17.50
N ALA A 160 -3.54 -5.93 -17.42
CA ALA A 160 -3.75 -7.36 -17.50
C ALA A 160 -3.18 -8.05 -18.75
N PRO A 161 -3.40 -7.58 -20.00
CA PRO A 161 -2.77 -8.19 -21.17
C PRO A 161 -1.24 -8.05 -21.17
N ILE A 162 -0.69 -6.98 -20.60
CA ILE A 162 0.76 -6.74 -20.51
C ILE A 162 1.37 -7.76 -19.54
N VAL A 163 0.80 -7.86 -18.34
CA VAL A 163 1.22 -8.81 -17.30
C VAL A 163 1.10 -10.23 -17.82
N ALA A 164 -0.04 -10.63 -18.38
CA ALA A 164 -0.23 -11.99 -18.91
C ALA A 164 0.78 -12.39 -20.00
N GLY A 165 1.39 -11.41 -20.69
CA GLY A 165 2.43 -11.63 -21.69
C GLY A 165 3.84 -11.81 -21.13
N THR A 166 4.07 -11.59 -19.82
CA THR A 166 5.40 -11.75 -19.22
C THR A 166 5.60 -13.17 -18.67
N PRO A 167 6.78 -13.79 -18.87
CA PRO A 167 7.09 -15.11 -18.30
C PRO A 167 6.91 -15.18 -16.78
N GLU A 168 7.16 -14.07 -16.10
CA GLU A 168 7.15 -13.96 -14.64
C GLU A 168 5.75 -13.84 -14.04
N ALA A 169 4.71 -13.55 -14.85
CA ALA A 169 3.37 -13.26 -14.35
C ALA A 169 2.64 -14.45 -13.73
N ALA A 170 3.14 -15.66 -13.96
CA ALA A 170 2.59 -16.88 -13.38
C ALA A 170 3.03 -17.09 -11.92
N THR A 171 4.01 -16.35 -11.40
CA THR A 171 4.53 -16.56 -10.04
C THR A 171 4.35 -15.33 -9.14
N LEU A 172 4.03 -15.60 -7.87
CA LEU A 172 3.87 -14.60 -6.83
C LEU A 172 5.16 -13.85 -6.49
N GLN A 173 6.32 -14.44 -6.78
CA GLN A 173 7.62 -13.98 -6.27
C GLN A 173 8.40 -13.14 -7.29
N THR A 174 8.22 -13.41 -8.58
CA THR A 174 8.94 -12.71 -9.65
C THR A 174 8.05 -11.76 -10.43
N GLY A 175 6.78 -11.67 -10.03
CA GLY A 175 5.82 -10.78 -10.66
C GLY A 175 6.35 -9.34 -10.72
N PRO A 176 6.02 -8.62 -11.78
CA PRO A 176 6.37 -7.20 -11.90
C PRO A 176 5.75 -6.36 -10.79
N VAL A 177 6.48 -5.37 -10.29
CA VAL A 177 6.11 -4.59 -9.10
C VAL A 177 5.71 -3.17 -9.48
N VAL A 178 4.53 -2.76 -9.06
CA VAL A 178 4.09 -1.35 -9.03
C VAL A 178 4.41 -0.79 -7.65
N LYS A 179 5.06 0.37 -7.58
CA LYS A 179 5.25 1.08 -6.30
C LYS A 179 4.24 2.21 -6.22
N ALA A 180 3.39 2.17 -5.20
CA ALA A 180 2.47 3.24 -4.90
C ALA A 180 3.07 4.16 -3.82
N THR A 181 3.30 5.43 -4.16
CA THR A 181 3.58 6.48 -3.19
C THR A 181 2.26 7.08 -2.74
N VAL A 182 1.94 6.95 -1.47
CA VAL A 182 0.68 7.40 -0.87
C VAL A 182 0.97 8.54 0.10
N ARG A 183 0.26 9.66 -0.07
CA ARG A 183 0.29 10.79 0.86
C ARG A 183 -1.14 11.11 1.31
N ALA A 184 -1.40 11.12 2.61
CA ALA A 184 -2.64 11.67 3.12
C ALA A 184 -2.55 13.21 3.15
N PHE A 185 -3.65 13.90 2.89
CA PHE A 185 -3.71 15.35 2.99
C PHE A 185 -4.97 15.81 3.72
N GLY A 186 -4.89 16.99 4.32
CA GLY A 186 -5.99 17.59 5.06
C GLY A 186 -5.76 19.07 5.35
N ASP A 187 -6.64 19.64 6.16
CA ASP A 187 -6.52 20.99 6.70
C ASP A 187 -6.08 20.95 8.17
N HIS A 188 -5.12 21.80 8.52
CA HIS A 188 -4.67 22.06 9.87
C HIS A 188 -4.56 23.58 10.05
N ASN A 189 -5.44 24.15 10.87
CA ASN A 189 -5.53 25.60 11.11
C ASN A 189 -5.67 26.46 9.83
N GLY A 190 -6.43 26.00 8.83
CA GLY A 190 -6.63 26.72 7.58
C GLY A 190 -5.46 26.61 6.58
N ALA A 191 -4.46 25.79 6.88
CA ALA A 191 -3.37 25.45 5.98
C ALA A 191 -3.45 23.98 5.58
N ARG A 192 -3.06 23.67 4.33
CA ARG A 192 -2.93 22.28 3.88
C ARG A 192 -1.77 21.61 4.61
N VAL A 193 -2.03 20.46 5.21
CA VAL A 193 -1.02 19.55 5.74
C VAL A 193 -1.00 18.28 4.89
N THR A 194 0.20 17.78 4.61
CA THR A 194 0.41 16.54 3.86
C THR A 194 1.26 15.60 4.71
N SER A 195 0.94 14.32 4.71
CA SER A 195 1.72 13.30 5.38
C SER A 195 3.06 13.08 4.69
N TYR A 196 3.99 12.42 5.36
CA TYR A 196 5.15 11.83 4.69
C TYR A 196 4.73 10.80 3.64
N ASP A 197 5.60 10.58 2.66
CA ASP A 197 5.46 9.54 1.65
C ASP A 197 5.40 8.16 2.32
N PHE A 198 4.34 7.42 2.03
CA PHE A 198 4.21 6.02 2.35
C PHE A 198 4.33 5.21 1.06
N VAL A 199 5.50 4.62 0.83
CA VAL A 199 5.76 3.82 -0.38
C VAL A 199 5.35 2.37 -0.14
N TYR A 200 4.45 1.88 -0.98
CA TYR A 200 3.86 0.56 -0.86
C TYR A 200 4.03 -0.25 -2.15
N PRO A 201 4.83 -1.34 -2.15
CA PRO A 201 4.99 -2.18 -3.33
C PRO A 201 3.82 -3.16 -3.49
N VAL A 202 3.30 -3.26 -4.71
CA VAL A 202 2.28 -4.24 -5.12
C VAL A 202 2.81 -5.07 -6.29
N THR A 203 2.97 -6.37 -6.07
CA THR A 203 3.33 -7.33 -7.10
C THR A 203 2.10 -7.66 -7.95
N LEU A 204 2.19 -7.49 -9.27
CA LEU A 204 1.15 -7.91 -10.20
C LEU A 204 1.41 -9.34 -10.66
N CYS A 205 0.34 -10.11 -10.79
CA CYS A 205 0.38 -11.44 -11.37
C CYS A 205 -0.88 -11.70 -12.21
N SER A 206 -0.88 -12.76 -13.03
CA SER A 206 -2.04 -13.18 -13.81
C SER A 206 -2.40 -14.62 -13.50
N GLY A 207 -3.48 -14.82 -12.76
CA GLY A 207 -3.97 -16.13 -12.35
C GLY A 207 -3.23 -16.76 -11.17
N CYS A 208 -2.46 -15.98 -10.40
CA CYS A 208 -1.73 -16.50 -9.25
C CYS A 208 -2.56 -16.53 -7.95
N LEU A 209 -3.62 -15.73 -7.88
CA LEU A 209 -4.59 -15.76 -6.78
C LEU A 209 -5.85 -16.51 -7.18
N VAL A 210 -6.19 -16.58 -8.47
CA VAL A 210 -7.38 -17.32 -8.93
C VAL A 210 -7.16 -18.84 -8.87
N GLN A 211 -7.88 -19.52 -8.00
CA GLN A 211 -8.00 -20.98 -7.97
C GLN A 211 -9.26 -21.41 -8.70
N GLU A 212 -9.12 -22.04 -9.87
CA GLU A 212 -10.25 -22.57 -10.65
C GLU A 212 -10.67 -23.94 -10.09
N LEU A 213 -11.89 -24.01 -9.54
CA LEU A 213 -12.54 -25.21 -9.07
C LEU A 213 -13.18 -25.94 -10.26
N THR A 214 -13.09 -27.27 -10.25
CA THR A 214 -13.65 -28.15 -11.28
C THR A 214 -15.18 -28.06 -11.35
N ASP A 215 -15.84 -27.99 -10.18
CA ASP A 215 -17.29 -27.93 -10.06
C ASP A 215 -17.69 -26.64 -9.34
N CYS A 216 -18.65 -25.89 -9.90
CA CYS A 216 -19.31 -24.83 -9.15
C CYS A 216 -20.30 -25.46 -8.18
N PRO A 217 -20.21 -25.21 -6.85
CA PRO A 217 -21.27 -25.60 -5.94
C PRO A 217 -22.60 -25.01 -6.45
N ALA A 218 -23.67 -25.81 -6.38
CA ALA A 218 -25.00 -25.30 -6.65
C ALA A 218 -25.24 -24.09 -5.74
N ALA A 219 -25.78 -23.01 -6.30
CA ALA A 219 -26.04 -21.77 -5.56
C ALA A 219 -26.71 -22.09 -4.20
N GLY A 220 -25.98 -21.89 -3.10
CA GLY A 220 -26.46 -22.19 -1.74
C GLY A 220 -25.65 -23.20 -0.90
N SER A 221 -24.58 -23.82 -1.42
CA SER A 221 -23.63 -24.61 -0.58
C SER A 221 -22.25 -23.95 -0.54
N GLU A 222 -22.19 -22.75 0.07
CA GLU A 222 -21.00 -21.90 0.09
C GLU A 222 -20.16 -22.18 1.36
N THR A 223 -19.29 -23.18 1.31
CA THR A 223 -18.08 -23.20 2.15
C THR A 223 -16.91 -22.70 1.31
N ALA A 224 -16.90 -21.38 1.06
CA ALA A 224 -15.88 -20.74 0.24
C ALA A 224 -14.56 -20.53 1.02
N VAL A 225 -13.43 -20.77 0.35
CA VAL A 225 -12.11 -20.32 0.79
C VAL A 225 -12.06 -18.82 0.55
N LEU A 226 -12.00 -18.05 1.63
CA LEU A 226 -12.02 -16.60 1.58
C LEU A 226 -10.74 -16.10 0.84
N PRO A 227 -10.88 -15.22 -0.18
CA PRO A 227 -9.89 -14.16 -0.40
C PRO A 227 -9.63 -13.44 0.93
N SER A 228 -8.60 -12.61 1.07
CA SER A 228 -8.38 -11.75 2.26
C SER A 228 -9.67 -11.43 3.04
N LEU A 229 -9.71 -11.54 4.39
CA LEU A 229 -10.91 -11.58 5.28
C LEU A 229 -12.12 -10.68 4.95
N CYS A 230 -11.96 -9.71 4.05
CA CYS A 230 -12.91 -8.75 3.55
C CYS A 230 -13.33 -8.88 2.07
N GLY A 231 -12.94 -9.94 1.36
CA GLY A 231 -13.49 -10.30 0.06
C GLY A 231 -12.87 -9.63 -1.17
N ASP A 232 -11.83 -8.81 -1.01
CA ASP A 232 -11.08 -8.30 -2.17
C ASP A 232 -10.12 -9.38 -2.71
N PRO A 233 -10.01 -9.56 -4.05
CA PRO A 233 -9.14 -10.54 -4.69
C PRO A 233 -7.67 -10.11 -4.69
N GLN A 234 -7.20 -9.65 -3.54
CA GLN A 234 -5.84 -9.21 -3.30
C GLN A 234 -5.23 -10.03 -2.17
N ASP A 235 -3.92 -10.21 -2.24
CA ASP A 235 -3.08 -10.76 -1.17
C ASP A 235 -3.40 -12.18 -0.68
N GLY A 236 -4.36 -12.85 -1.31
CA GLY A 236 -4.81 -14.18 -0.93
C GLY A 236 -5.58 -14.84 -2.07
N PRO A 237 -5.57 -16.17 -2.15
CA PRO A 237 -6.23 -16.87 -3.23
C PRO A 237 -7.75 -16.70 -3.18
N VAL A 238 -8.37 -16.70 -4.34
CA VAL A 238 -9.80 -16.61 -4.56
C VAL A 238 -10.26 -17.87 -5.27
N SER A 239 -11.26 -18.57 -4.72
CA SER A 239 -11.84 -19.73 -5.40
C SER A 239 -12.89 -19.28 -6.42
N CYS A 240 -12.68 -19.68 -7.67
CA CYS A 240 -13.56 -19.36 -8.77
C CYS A 240 -13.91 -20.63 -9.55
N CYS A 241 -15.01 -20.63 -10.26
CA CYS A 241 -15.50 -21.80 -10.97
C CYS A 241 -16.29 -21.34 -12.21
N ARG A 242 -16.50 -22.25 -13.16
CA ARG A 242 -17.34 -21.99 -14.34
C ARG A 242 -18.73 -22.53 -14.13
N HIS A 243 -19.70 -21.63 -14.00
CA HIS A 243 -21.10 -21.98 -13.94
C HIS A 243 -21.67 -22.04 -15.36
N PRO A 244 -22.42 -23.09 -15.75
CA PRO A 244 -22.97 -23.22 -17.11
C PRO A 244 -23.86 -22.03 -17.53
N SER A 245 -24.57 -21.40 -16.60
CA SER A 245 -25.46 -20.26 -16.90
C SER A 245 -24.92 -18.88 -16.51
N LEU A 246 -23.94 -18.79 -15.61
CA LEU A 246 -23.41 -17.50 -15.11
C LEU A 246 -22.00 -17.21 -15.64
N GLY A 247 -21.38 -18.15 -16.35
CA GLY A 247 -20.01 -18.02 -16.82
C GLY A 247 -19.00 -18.22 -15.68
N PHE A 248 -17.83 -17.60 -15.82
CA PHE A 248 -16.81 -17.63 -14.78
C PHE A 248 -17.28 -16.77 -13.60
N THR A 249 -17.40 -17.38 -12.42
CA THR A 249 -17.79 -16.67 -11.19
C THR A 249 -16.79 -17.01 -10.10
N CYS A 250 -16.47 -16.04 -9.26
CA CYS A 250 -15.75 -16.31 -8.03
C CYS A 250 -16.74 -16.41 -6.90
N LEU A 251 -16.54 -17.40 -6.03
CA LEU A 251 -17.43 -17.62 -4.90
C LEU A 251 -17.21 -16.44 -3.94
N ALA A 252 -18.25 -15.61 -3.80
CA ALA A 252 -18.27 -14.64 -2.72
C ALA A 252 -18.18 -15.43 -1.42
N GLY A 253 -17.42 -14.90 -0.45
CA GLY A 253 -17.37 -15.48 0.88
C GLY A 253 -18.72 -15.36 1.58
N SER A 254 -19.68 -16.23 1.30
CA SER A 254 -20.86 -16.40 2.12
C SER A 254 -20.45 -17.17 3.37
N ASN A 255 -20.97 -16.72 4.51
CA ASN A 255 -21.01 -17.51 5.74
C ASN A 255 -22.42 -18.09 5.88
#